data_AF-A0A1G8EME2-F1
#
_entry.id   AF-A0A1G8EME2-F1
#
_cell.length_a   1.000
_cell.length_b   1.000
_cell.length_c   1.000
_cell.angle_alpha   90.00
_cell.angle_beta   90.00
_cell.angle_gamma   90.00
#
_symmetry.space_group_name_H-M   'P 1'
#
loop_
_entity.id
_entity.type
_entity.pdbx_description
1 polymer ?
#
loop_
_entity_poly.entity_id
_entity_poly.type
_entity_poly.pdbx_seq_one_letter_code
_entity_poly.pdbx_strand_id
1 'polypeptide(L)'
;MVGRPSKSRALAAWMNGALVGEWRLPRGAAPEFCYDQSWLGNVEVRRPLSLSLPLPLENTPLRGAAVEHYFDNLLPDNGAIRQRLQSRFNTNTQGAFDLLTAIGRDCVGALQLLPVGEVPTGITEIHATPLTDEQVEGHLIGTVTPAATFARIADADDEFRISIAGAQEKTAFLRHNGQWCLPHGTTPTTHIFKLPLGLVGNMGADLRTSVENEWLCMQLLDELDIPVAASEIGVFGNQKALVVERFDRRLADEGYWLRLPQEDFCQVFGRHSEMKYQKDGGPGMLEIAQILQNSLTPADDLTTFFRAQIVFTLMAATDGHAKNFSIFLRAGGDYQLTPIYDVLSAWPIIGSGARQLAFQKAELAMAWKGKSTHYKFREIEYRHFVGTARRCGYGDRIEATLAHLAQAVPGAIDAVGARLPAGFPADVYTSITEGMMRMLPKLTEKKAAT
;
A
#
# COMPACT_ATOMS: atom_id res chain seq x y z
N MET A 1 -46.97 -3.74 -21.14
CA MET A 1 -45.54 -3.40 -21.31
C MET A 1 -44.84 -3.65 -19.98
N VAL A 2 -44.16 -4.78 -19.86
CA VAL A 2 -43.32 -5.07 -18.69
C VAL A 2 -42.09 -4.18 -18.83
N GLY A 3 -41.99 -3.16 -17.96
CA GLY A 3 -40.83 -2.26 -17.94
C GLY A 3 -39.57 -3.10 -17.71
N ARG A 4 -38.58 -2.93 -18.60
CA ARG A 4 -37.25 -3.52 -18.45
C ARG A 4 -36.76 -3.16 -17.04
N PRO A 5 -36.45 -4.12 -16.15
CA PRO A 5 -35.91 -3.77 -14.85
C PRO A 5 -34.63 -2.98 -15.09
N SER A 6 -34.58 -1.76 -14.54
CA SER A 6 -33.35 -0.98 -14.52
C SER A 6 -32.26 -1.88 -13.93
N LYS A 7 -31.25 -2.27 -14.73
CA LYS A 7 -30.09 -3.01 -14.21
C LYS A 7 -29.52 -2.17 -13.07
N SER A 8 -29.76 -2.57 -11.83
CA SER A 8 -29.17 -1.92 -10.67
C SER A 8 -27.65 -2.02 -10.84
N ARG A 9 -26.95 -0.88 -10.80
CA ARG A 9 -25.49 -0.87 -10.77
C ARG A 9 -25.07 -1.37 -9.40
N ALA A 10 -24.76 -2.66 -9.31
CA ALA A 10 -24.37 -3.32 -8.09
C ALA A 10 -23.25 -4.34 -8.33
N LEU A 11 -22.37 -4.50 -7.34
CA LEU A 11 -21.34 -5.52 -7.28
C LEU A 11 -21.48 -6.28 -5.96
N ALA A 12 -21.43 -7.61 -6.03
CA ALA A 12 -21.35 -8.48 -4.86
C ALA A 12 -19.91 -8.51 -4.36
N ALA A 13 -19.74 -8.29 -3.06
CA ALA A 13 -18.48 -8.32 -2.33
C ALA A 13 -18.30 -9.69 -1.68
N TRP A 14 -17.21 -10.37 -2.01
CA TRP A 14 -16.87 -11.69 -1.51
C TRP A 14 -15.53 -11.67 -0.77
N MET A 15 -15.39 -12.51 0.25
CA MET A 15 -14.11 -12.79 0.93
C MET A 15 -13.89 -14.30 1.00
N ASN A 16 -12.89 -14.81 0.27
CA ASN A 16 -12.54 -16.23 0.23
C ASN A 16 -13.76 -17.16 0.02
N GLY A 17 -14.67 -16.78 -0.88
CA GLY A 17 -15.88 -17.55 -1.19
C GLY A 17 -17.13 -17.23 -0.35
N ALA A 18 -16.99 -16.48 0.75
CA ALA A 18 -18.14 -16.02 1.53
C ALA A 18 -18.69 -14.68 1.01
N LEU A 19 -20.01 -14.59 0.84
CA LEU A 19 -20.68 -13.34 0.46
C LEU A 19 -20.69 -12.40 1.66
N VAL A 20 -20.01 -11.26 1.54
CA VAL A 20 -19.95 -10.22 2.59
C VAL A 20 -21.14 -9.27 2.46
N GLY A 21 -21.51 -8.91 1.23
CA GLY A 21 -22.56 -7.95 0.97
C GLY A 21 -22.57 -7.45 -0.47
N GLU A 22 -23.30 -6.36 -0.70
CA GLU A 22 -23.42 -5.73 -2.02
C GLU A 22 -23.13 -4.24 -1.95
N TRP A 23 -22.28 -3.77 -2.86
CA TRP A 23 -22.11 -2.36 -3.15
C TRP A 23 -23.07 -1.94 -4.25
N ARG A 24 -23.97 -0.99 -3.96
CA ARG A 24 -25.04 -0.55 -4.85
C ARG A 24 -24.94 0.95 -5.12
N LEU A 25 -25.23 1.34 -6.36
CA LEU A 25 -25.35 2.73 -6.80
C LEU A 25 -26.79 2.99 -7.25
N PRO A 26 -27.72 3.33 -6.32
CA PRO A 26 -29.09 3.60 -6.67
C PRO A 26 -29.20 4.89 -7.51
N ARG A 27 -30.18 4.94 -8.42
CA ARG A 27 -30.40 6.11 -9.26
C ARG A 27 -30.89 7.29 -8.41
N GLY A 28 -30.14 8.39 -8.41
CA GLY A 28 -30.51 9.62 -7.71
C GLY A 28 -30.35 9.56 -6.19
N ALA A 29 -29.61 8.57 -5.67
CA ALA A 29 -29.25 8.48 -4.26
C ALA A 29 -27.73 8.26 -4.10
N ALA A 30 -27.24 8.43 -2.87
CA ALA A 30 -25.85 8.16 -2.54
C ALA A 30 -25.51 6.66 -2.72
N PRO A 31 -24.24 6.32 -3.05
CA PRO A 31 -23.77 4.95 -3.00
C PRO A 31 -24.03 4.31 -1.63
N GLU A 32 -24.35 3.02 -1.64
CA GLU A 32 -24.65 2.27 -0.43
C GLU A 32 -23.96 0.90 -0.41
N PHE A 33 -23.60 0.44 0.79
CA PHE A 33 -23.13 -0.92 1.01
C PHE A 33 -24.08 -1.63 1.97
N CYS A 34 -24.56 -2.79 1.55
CA CYS A 34 -25.49 -3.61 2.32
C CYS A 34 -24.80 -4.93 2.66
N TYR A 35 -24.58 -5.21 3.94
CA TYR A 35 -24.07 -6.51 4.37
C TYR A 35 -25.10 -7.61 4.07
N ASP A 36 -24.58 -8.79 3.74
CA ASP A 36 -25.41 -9.97 3.59
C ASP A 36 -25.77 -10.55 4.97
N GLN A 37 -27.00 -11.07 5.11
CA GLN A 37 -27.47 -11.64 6.37
C GLN A 37 -26.66 -12.88 6.79
N SER A 38 -26.19 -13.68 5.82
CA SER A 38 -25.33 -14.83 6.10
C SER A 38 -23.97 -14.40 6.66
N TRP A 39 -23.44 -13.25 6.21
CA TRP A 39 -22.23 -12.67 6.77
C TRP A 39 -22.45 -12.19 8.20
N LEU A 40 -23.51 -11.43 8.45
CA LEU A 40 -23.83 -10.92 9.79
C LEU A 40 -24.08 -12.06 10.79
N GLY A 41 -24.72 -13.14 10.35
CA GLY A 41 -25.00 -14.32 11.19
C GLY A 41 -23.78 -15.19 11.49
N ASN A 42 -22.72 -15.12 10.70
CA ASN A 42 -21.55 -15.99 10.85
C ASN A 42 -20.53 -15.44 11.85
N VAL A 43 -20.79 -15.62 13.15
CA VAL A 43 -19.97 -15.08 14.24
C VAL A 43 -18.49 -15.50 14.22
N GLU A 44 -18.16 -16.62 13.59
CA GLU A 44 -16.80 -17.16 13.54
C GLU A 44 -15.90 -16.41 12.56
N VAL A 45 -16.46 -15.93 11.45
CA VAL A 45 -15.67 -15.30 10.38
C VAL A 45 -16.02 -13.84 10.14
N ARG A 46 -17.21 -13.39 10.58
CA ARG A 46 -17.71 -12.04 10.33
C ARG A 46 -16.75 -11.00 10.88
N ARG A 47 -16.63 -9.93 10.10
CA ARG A 47 -15.89 -8.72 10.44
C ARG A 47 -16.41 -7.59 9.56
N PRO A 48 -16.25 -6.32 9.94
CA PRO A 48 -16.56 -5.23 9.04
C PRO A 48 -15.67 -5.28 7.79
N LEU A 49 -16.18 -4.78 6.67
CA LEU A 49 -15.46 -4.58 5.42
C LEU A 49 -14.32 -3.55 5.59
N SER A 50 -14.56 -2.55 6.46
CA SER A 50 -13.63 -1.51 6.87
C SER A 50 -14.05 -0.99 8.25
N LEU A 51 -13.12 -0.50 9.06
CA LEU A 51 -13.45 0.22 10.30
C LEU A 51 -14.33 1.46 10.04
N SER A 52 -14.27 2.06 8.84
CA SER A 52 -15.17 3.14 8.42
C SER A 52 -16.55 2.65 7.95
N LEU A 53 -16.71 1.34 7.76
CA LEU A 53 -17.94 0.67 7.33
C LEU A 53 -18.34 -0.41 8.35
N PRO A 54 -18.70 -0.06 9.59
CA PRO A 54 -18.93 -1.01 10.66
C PRO A 54 -20.13 -1.93 10.39
N LEU A 55 -20.18 -3.08 11.09
CA LEU A 55 -21.34 -3.98 11.04
C LEU A 55 -22.58 -3.28 11.64
N PRO A 56 -23.68 -3.10 10.89
CA PRO A 56 -24.88 -2.43 11.38
C PRO A 56 -25.69 -3.32 12.33
N LEU A 57 -26.30 -2.73 13.37
CA LEU A 57 -27.12 -3.44 14.36
C LEU A 57 -28.43 -4.02 13.78
N GLU A 58 -29.00 -3.38 12.74
CA GLU A 58 -30.30 -3.74 12.14
C GLU A 58 -30.20 -4.09 10.64
N ASN A 59 -28.99 -4.42 10.16
CA ASN A 59 -28.70 -4.59 8.72
C ASN A 59 -29.11 -3.41 7.82
N THR A 60 -29.13 -2.20 8.38
CA THR A 60 -29.40 -0.98 7.61
C THR A 60 -28.26 -0.73 6.63
N PRO A 61 -28.54 -0.42 5.34
CA PRO A 61 -27.50 -0.07 4.38
C PRO A 61 -26.65 1.11 4.85
N LEU A 62 -25.33 0.95 4.78
CA LEU A 62 -24.39 2.04 4.99
C LEU A 62 -24.41 2.95 3.77
N ARG A 63 -24.36 4.28 3.96
CA ARG A 63 -24.51 5.26 2.88
C ARG A 63 -23.51 6.40 2.99
N GLY A 64 -23.23 7.03 1.85
CA GLY A 64 -22.49 8.28 1.78
C GLY A 64 -21.01 8.11 1.48
N ALA A 65 -20.24 9.16 1.77
CA ALA A 65 -18.86 9.31 1.31
C ALA A 65 -17.93 8.18 1.75
N ALA A 66 -18.09 7.63 2.97
CA ALA A 66 -17.25 6.53 3.44
C ALA A 66 -17.34 5.27 2.54
N VAL A 67 -18.54 4.96 2.02
CA VAL A 67 -18.74 3.84 1.08
C VAL A 67 -18.00 4.12 -0.22
N GLU A 68 -18.21 5.31 -0.79
CA GLU A 68 -17.56 5.73 -2.04
C GLU A 68 -16.03 5.71 -1.91
N HIS A 69 -15.51 6.31 -0.84
CA HIS A 69 -14.08 6.39 -0.57
C HIS A 69 -13.46 5.03 -0.34
N TYR A 70 -14.13 4.10 0.35
CA TYR A 70 -13.60 2.75 0.58
C TYR A 70 -13.27 2.05 -0.74
N PHE A 71 -14.23 2.04 -1.67
CA PHE A 71 -14.05 1.40 -2.98
C PHE A 71 -13.09 2.18 -3.88
N ASP A 72 -13.12 3.51 -3.85
CA ASP A 72 -12.16 4.32 -4.62
C ASP A 72 -10.71 4.06 -4.19
N ASN A 73 -10.46 3.89 -2.90
CA ASN A 73 -9.12 3.61 -2.36
C ASN A 73 -8.55 2.24 -2.77
N LEU A 74 -9.35 1.33 -3.35
CA LEU A 74 -8.88 0.06 -3.93
C LEU A 74 -8.22 0.24 -5.30
N LEU A 75 -8.36 1.41 -5.92
CA LEU A 75 -7.85 1.73 -7.24
C LEU A 75 -6.59 2.60 -7.15
N PRO A 76 -5.80 2.67 -8.24
CA PRO A 76 -4.68 3.61 -8.33
C PRO A 76 -5.11 5.06 -8.09
N ASP A 77 -4.28 5.85 -7.41
CA ASP A 77 -4.55 7.28 -7.14
C ASP A 77 -4.34 8.13 -8.41
N ASN A 78 -3.50 7.65 -9.33
CA ASN A 78 -3.07 8.41 -10.50
C ASN A 78 -4.10 8.32 -11.64
N GLY A 79 -4.66 9.47 -12.03
CA GLY A 79 -5.63 9.57 -13.13
C GLY A 79 -5.12 9.04 -14.48
N ALA A 80 -3.82 9.17 -14.79
CA ALA A 80 -3.25 8.59 -16.00
C ALA A 80 -3.25 7.05 -15.97
N ILE A 81 -3.02 6.45 -14.79
CA ILE A 81 -3.15 4.99 -14.60
C ILE A 81 -4.61 4.59 -14.78
N ARG A 82 -5.57 5.31 -14.18
CA ARG A 82 -7.01 5.05 -14.34
C ARG A 82 -7.47 5.16 -15.79
N GLN A 83 -6.95 6.14 -16.54
CA GLN A 83 -7.24 6.30 -17.97
C GLN A 83 -6.72 5.11 -18.79
N ARG A 84 -5.53 4.60 -18.48
CA ARG A 84 -5.00 3.39 -19.13
C ARG A 84 -5.83 2.16 -18.79
N LEU A 85 -6.24 1.99 -17.53
CA LEU A 85 -7.14 0.90 -17.12
C LEU A 85 -8.47 0.98 -17.86
N GLN A 86 -9.06 2.17 -17.95
CA GLN A 86 -10.28 2.40 -18.72
C GLN A 86 -10.11 1.98 -20.19
N SER A 87 -9.00 2.38 -20.81
CA SER A 87 -8.72 2.07 -22.21
C SER A 87 -8.46 0.57 -22.43
N ARG A 88 -7.70 -0.07 -21.53
CA ARG A 88 -7.34 -1.50 -21.62
C ARG A 88 -8.55 -2.41 -21.44
N PHE A 89 -9.42 -2.11 -20.48
CA PHE A 89 -10.60 -2.92 -20.17
C PHE A 89 -11.90 -2.40 -20.79
N ASN A 90 -11.80 -1.36 -21.63
CA ASN A 90 -12.92 -0.71 -22.32
C ASN A 90 -14.08 -0.35 -21.37
N THR A 91 -13.77 0.25 -20.21
CA THR A 91 -14.80 0.62 -19.22
C THR A 91 -15.48 1.94 -19.60
N ASN A 92 -16.74 2.09 -19.18
CA ASN A 92 -17.54 3.28 -19.52
C ASN A 92 -16.94 4.58 -18.97
N THR A 93 -16.40 4.53 -17.74
CA THR A 93 -15.82 5.67 -17.05
C THR A 93 -14.54 5.29 -16.31
N GLN A 94 -13.82 6.30 -15.82
CA GLN A 94 -12.70 6.15 -14.86
C GLN A 94 -13.18 6.08 -13.40
N GLY A 95 -14.50 6.05 -13.19
CA GLY A 95 -15.10 6.00 -11.87
C GLY A 95 -14.93 4.62 -11.23
N ALA A 96 -14.90 4.60 -9.90
CA ALA A 96 -14.51 3.40 -9.16
C ALA A 96 -15.36 2.16 -9.50
N PHE A 97 -16.66 2.34 -9.66
CA PHE A 97 -17.57 1.24 -9.97
C PHE A 97 -17.25 0.55 -11.30
N ASP A 98 -17.03 1.33 -12.36
CA ASP A 98 -16.83 0.76 -13.70
C ASP A 98 -15.45 0.10 -13.81
N LEU A 99 -14.43 0.69 -13.19
CA LEU A 99 -13.10 0.09 -13.10
C LEU A 99 -13.14 -1.21 -12.28
N LEU A 100 -13.71 -1.19 -11.07
CA LEU A 100 -13.78 -2.38 -10.20
C LEU A 100 -14.69 -3.48 -10.78
N THR A 101 -15.66 -3.15 -11.63
CA THR A 101 -16.40 -4.18 -12.39
C THR A 101 -15.46 -4.97 -13.31
N ALA A 102 -14.45 -4.31 -13.89
CA ALA A 102 -13.48 -4.96 -14.76
C ALA A 102 -12.35 -5.66 -13.99
N ILE A 103 -11.76 -4.99 -12.99
CA ILE A 103 -10.51 -5.44 -12.33
C ILE A 103 -10.66 -5.84 -10.86
N GLY A 104 -11.88 -5.81 -10.30
CA GLY A 104 -12.12 -6.04 -8.88
C GLY A 104 -12.06 -7.50 -8.41
N ARG A 105 -11.65 -8.43 -9.27
CA ARG A 105 -11.56 -9.87 -8.94
C ARG A 105 -10.36 -10.22 -8.05
N ASP A 106 -9.31 -9.41 -8.09
CA ASP A 106 -8.16 -9.51 -7.19
C ASP A 106 -7.74 -8.11 -6.71
N CYS A 107 -8.35 -7.66 -5.61
CA CYS A 107 -8.02 -6.38 -4.95
C CYS A 107 -6.92 -6.55 -3.89
N VAL A 108 -6.44 -5.41 -3.40
CA VAL A 108 -5.76 -5.32 -2.09
C VAL A 108 -6.70 -5.85 -1.00
N GLY A 109 -6.17 -6.67 -0.09
CA GLY A 109 -6.93 -7.39 0.92
C GLY A 109 -7.63 -8.63 0.41
N ALA A 110 -8.74 -8.98 1.04
CA ALA A 110 -9.50 -10.19 0.73
C ALA A 110 -10.70 -9.98 -0.17
N LEU A 111 -10.96 -8.73 -0.58
CA LEU A 111 -12.16 -8.40 -1.30
C LEU A 111 -12.08 -8.87 -2.76
N GLN A 112 -13.12 -9.57 -3.18
CA GLN A 112 -13.39 -9.86 -4.59
C GLN A 112 -14.75 -9.26 -4.95
N LEU A 113 -14.78 -8.47 -6.01
CA LEU A 113 -15.98 -7.83 -6.52
C LEU A 113 -16.43 -8.51 -7.80
N LEU A 114 -17.65 -9.03 -7.77
CA LEU A 114 -18.27 -9.73 -8.90
C LEU A 114 -19.61 -9.09 -9.24
N PRO A 115 -20.06 -9.16 -10.51
CA PRO A 115 -21.45 -8.85 -10.85
C PRO A 115 -22.43 -9.62 -9.96
N VAL A 116 -23.54 -8.97 -9.58
CA VAL A 116 -24.57 -9.63 -8.77
C VAL A 116 -25.12 -10.86 -9.53
N GLY A 117 -25.14 -12.00 -8.85
CA GLY A 117 -25.53 -13.30 -9.41
C GLY A 117 -24.35 -14.17 -9.84
N GLU A 118 -23.14 -13.61 -9.96
CA GLU A 118 -21.91 -14.41 -10.09
C GLU A 118 -21.41 -14.82 -8.70
N VAL A 119 -20.92 -16.06 -8.61
CA VAL A 119 -20.34 -16.65 -7.39
C VAL A 119 -18.91 -17.05 -7.70
N PRO A 120 -17.94 -16.77 -6.82
CA PRO A 120 -16.57 -17.24 -7.03
C PRO A 120 -16.51 -18.77 -6.90
N THR A 121 -15.92 -19.44 -7.88
CA THR A 121 -15.71 -20.89 -7.92
C THR A 121 -14.22 -21.22 -7.87
N GLY A 122 -13.85 -22.41 -7.38
CA GLY A 122 -12.44 -22.82 -7.34
C GLY A 122 -11.57 -22.08 -6.31
N ILE A 123 -12.15 -21.59 -5.21
CA ILE A 123 -11.42 -20.85 -4.15
C ILE A 123 -10.28 -21.69 -3.55
N THR A 124 -10.47 -23.01 -3.47
CA THR A 124 -9.51 -23.97 -2.90
C THR A 124 -8.61 -24.61 -3.96
N GLU A 125 -8.58 -24.06 -5.17
CA GLU A 125 -7.82 -24.60 -6.30
C GLU A 125 -6.83 -23.54 -6.80
N ILE A 126 -5.69 -23.99 -7.31
CA ILE A 126 -4.69 -23.12 -7.95
C ILE A 126 -4.73 -23.40 -9.45
N HIS A 127 -5.29 -22.45 -10.19
CA HIS A 127 -5.30 -22.44 -11.65
C HIS A 127 -4.39 -21.34 -12.14
N ALA A 128 -3.31 -21.70 -12.83
CA ALA A 128 -2.37 -20.72 -13.35
C ALA A 128 -1.60 -21.23 -14.57
N THR A 129 -1.23 -20.31 -15.47
CA THR A 129 -0.31 -20.59 -16.58
C THR A 129 1.11 -20.20 -16.18
N PRO A 130 2.08 -21.14 -16.18
CA PRO A 130 3.48 -20.81 -15.93
C PRO A 130 4.03 -19.84 -16.97
N LEU A 131 4.88 -18.93 -16.53
CA LEU A 131 5.56 -17.94 -17.37
C LEU A 131 7.06 -18.23 -17.42
N THR A 132 7.63 -17.95 -18.59
CA THR A 132 9.07 -17.75 -18.79
C THR A 132 9.47 -16.32 -18.45
N ASP A 133 10.75 -16.06 -18.22
CA ASP A 133 11.24 -14.71 -17.93
C ASP A 133 10.97 -13.75 -19.10
N GLU A 134 11.02 -14.21 -20.35
CA GLU A 134 10.68 -13.42 -21.54
C GLU A 134 9.19 -13.04 -21.57
N GLN A 135 8.31 -13.94 -21.12
CA GLN A 135 6.88 -13.63 -21.01
C GLN A 135 6.62 -12.63 -19.88
N VAL A 136 7.28 -12.78 -18.73
CA VAL A 136 7.22 -11.78 -17.65
C VAL A 136 7.69 -10.42 -18.16
N GLU A 137 8.82 -10.36 -18.87
CA GLU A 137 9.33 -9.15 -19.52
C GLU A 137 8.26 -8.51 -20.43
N GLY A 138 7.63 -9.30 -21.30
CA GLY A 138 6.55 -8.84 -22.18
C GLY A 138 5.37 -8.22 -21.43
N HIS A 139 4.94 -8.83 -20.32
CA HIS A 139 3.87 -8.28 -19.48
C HIS A 139 4.29 -6.98 -18.77
N LEU A 140 5.54 -6.87 -18.32
CA LEU A 140 6.08 -5.66 -17.70
C LEU A 140 6.11 -4.50 -18.71
N ILE A 141 6.58 -4.74 -19.94
CA ILE A 141 6.55 -3.76 -21.03
C ILE A 141 5.11 -3.37 -21.39
N GLY A 142 4.20 -4.35 -21.44
CA GLY A 142 2.78 -4.11 -21.72
C GLY A 142 2.08 -3.24 -20.67
N THR A 143 2.58 -3.22 -19.42
CA THR A 143 2.01 -2.42 -18.34
C THR A 143 2.21 -0.91 -18.57
N VAL A 144 3.38 -0.52 -19.09
CA VAL A 144 3.76 0.88 -19.38
C VAL A 144 3.31 1.35 -20.77
N THR A 145 2.96 0.42 -21.66
CA THR A 145 2.66 0.72 -23.06
C THR A 145 1.18 1.11 -23.24
N PRO A 146 0.86 2.26 -23.88
CA PRO A 146 -0.53 2.61 -24.19
C PRO A 146 -1.22 1.52 -25.03
N ALA A 147 -2.47 1.18 -24.69
CA ALA A 147 -3.23 0.10 -25.32
C ALA A 147 -3.31 0.19 -26.86
N ALA A 148 -3.30 1.42 -27.42
CA ALA A 148 -3.27 1.65 -28.87
C ALA A 148 -2.03 1.07 -29.58
N THR A 149 -0.92 0.88 -28.85
CA THR A 149 0.32 0.29 -29.37
C THR A 149 0.34 -1.23 -29.16
N PHE A 150 -0.32 -1.74 -28.12
CA PHE A 150 -0.34 -3.17 -27.76
C PHE A 150 -1.30 -4.00 -28.61
N ALA A 151 -2.38 -3.40 -29.13
CA ALA A 151 -3.32 -4.04 -30.05
C ALA A 151 -2.71 -4.52 -31.38
N ARG A 152 -1.43 -4.20 -31.64
CA ARG A 152 -0.67 -4.72 -32.79
C ARG A 152 0.18 -5.96 -32.49
N ILE A 153 0.28 -6.39 -31.23
CA ILE A 153 1.29 -7.38 -30.80
C ILE A 153 0.70 -8.61 -30.08
N ALA A 154 -0.55 -8.61 -29.59
CA ALA A 154 -1.09 -9.75 -28.85
C ALA A 154 -2.47 -10.22 -29.37
N ASP A 155 -2.51 -11.45 -29.90
CA ASP A 155 -3.70 -12.31 -29.91
C ASP A 155 -3.67 -13.13 -28.60
N ALA A 156 -4.47 -12.75 -27.60
CA ALA A 156 -4.88 -13.61 -26.49
C ALA A 156 -5.97 -12.93 -25.65
N ASP A 157 -6.99 -13.71 -25.27
CA ASP A 157 -8.01 -13.36 -24.27
C ASP A 157 -7.35 -12.88 -22.96
N ASP A 158 -7.33 -11.57 -22.74
CA ASP A 158 -6.68 -10.94 -21.58
C ASP A 158 -7.61 -11.05 -20.35
N GLU A 159 -7.63 -12.24 -19.73
CA GLU A 159 -8.45 -12.55 -18.53
C GLU A 159 -7.84 -12.01 -17.23
N PHE A 160 -6.65 -11.40 -17.31
CA PHE A 160 -5.87 -10.93 -16.16
C PHE A 160 -6.40 -9.58 -15.61
N ARG A 161 -7.02 -9.65 -14.43
CA ARG A 161 -7.83 -8.57 -13.83
C ARG A 161 -7.41 -8.30 -12.39
N ILE A 162 -6.52 -7.34 -12.18
CA ILE A 162 -5.97 -7.01 -10.86
C ILE A 162 -6.14 -5.52 -10.55
N SER A 163 -6.52 -5.20 -9.31
CA SER A 163 -6.59 -3.83 -8.79
C SER A 163 -5.61 -3.62 -7.65
N ILE A 164 -4.64 -2.71 -7.84
CA ILE A 164 -3.64 -2.35 -6.81
C ILE A 164 -3.60 -0.82 -6.68
N ALA A 165 -3.86 -0.33 -5.47
CA ALA A 165 -3.87 1.10 -5.16
C ALA A 165 -2.47 1.74 -5.18
N GLY A 166 -2.37 3.07 -5.34
CA GLY A 166 -1.09 3.82 -5.36
C GLY A 166 -0.80 4.55 -6.68
N ALA A 167 0.32 5.26 -6.76
CA ALA A 167 0.64 6.17 -7.88
C ALA A 167 1.67 5.64 -8.88
N GLN A 168 2.35 4.54 -8.55
CA GLN A 168 3.38 3.88 -9.38
C GLN A 168 2.77 2.78 -10.24
N GLU A 169 3.35 2.58 -11.42
CA GLU A 169 2.99 1.47 -12.29
C GLU A 169 3.42 0.14 -11.70
N LYS A 170 2.47 -0.79 -11.65
CA LYS A 170 2.67 -2.11 -11.08
C LYS A 170 1.74 -3.13 -11.70
N THR A 171 2.22 -4.35 -11.69
CA THR A 171 1.47 -5.56 -11.99
C THR A 171 1.64 -6.54 -10.83
N ALA A 172 0.99 -7.70 -10.85
CA ALA A 172 1.20 -8.72 -9.83
C ALA A 172 1.11 -10.13 -10.41
N PHE A 173 1.94 -11.05 -9.94
CA PHE A 173 1.98 -12.43 -10.42
C PHE A 173 1.81 -13.42 -9.28
N LEU A 174 1.50 -14.67 -9.63
CA LEU A 174 1.56 -15.79 -8.71
C LEU A 174 2.98 -16.38 -8.74
N ARG A 175 3.57 -16.67 -7.58
CA ARG A 175 4.73 -17.55 -7.46
C ARG A 175 4.23 -18.91 -6.99
N HIS A 176 4.36 -19.93 -7.81
CA HIS A 176 3.92 -21.29 -7.50
C HIS A 176 4.98 -22.30 -7.91
N ASN A 177 5.35 -23.20 -7.01
CA ASN A 177 6.41 -24.21 -7.22
C ASN A 177 7.74 -23.61 -7.73
N GLY A 178 8.11 -22.43 -7.22
CA GLY A 178 9.34 -21.73 -7.60
C GLY A 178 9.29 -20.97 -8.93
N GLN A 179 8.15 -20.96 -9.64
CA GLN A 179 7.99 -20.30 -10.94
C GLN A 179 6.96 -19.18 -10.90
N TRP A 180 7.14 -18.15 -11.73
CA TRP A 180 6.14 -17.11 -11.98
C TRP A 180 5.00 -17.63 -12.85
N CYS A 181 3.76 -17.28 -12.51
CA CYS A 181 2.58 -17.70 -13.23
C CYS A 181 1.54 -16.58 -13.37
N LEU A 182 0.75 -16.63 -14.44
CA LEU A 182 -0.51 -15.88 -14.55
C LEU A 182 -1.62 -16.67 -13.84
N PRO A 183 -2.21 -16.15 -12.76
CA PRO A 183 -3.34 -16.80 -12.12
C PRO A 183 -4.63 -16.65 -12.95
N HIS A 184 -5.49 -17.66 -12.87
CA HIS A 184 -6.81 -17.71 -13.51
C HIS A 184 -7.92 -17.81 -12.47
N GLY A 185 -9.11 -17.36 -12.86
CA GLY A 185 -10.32 -17.44 -12.04
C GLY A 185 -10.14 -16.74 -10.69
N THR A 186 -10.28 -17.50 -9.60
CA THR A 186 -10.17 -16.98 -8.22
C THR A 186 -8.78 -17.12 -7.63
N THR A 187 -7.81 -17.71 -8.35
CA THR A 187 -6.43 -17.84 -7.88
C THR A 187 -5.86 -16.43 -7.67
N PRO A 188 -5.39 -16.08 -6.47
CA PRO A 188 -4.83 -14.75 -6.24
C PRO A 188 -3.42 -14.63 -6.81
N THR A 189 -3.03 -13.39 -7.09
CA THR A 189 -1.60 -13.03 -7.15
C THR A 189 -0.96 -13.07 -5.77
N THR A 190 0.36 -13.23 -5.72
CA THR A 190 1.14 -13.37 -4.48
C THR A 190 2.28 -12.35 -4.37
N HIS A 191 2.67 -11.73 -5.50
CA HIS A 191 3.76 -10.76 -5.51
C HIS A 191 3.37 -9.57 -6.38
N ILE A 192 3.69 -8.38 -5.92
CA ILE A 192 3.54 -7.12 -6.65
C ILE A 192 4.87 -6.77 -7.30
N PHE A 193 4.83 -6.42 -8.58
CA PHE A 193 5.99 -6.03 -9.36
C PHE A 193 5.90 -4.53 -9.60
N LYS A 194 6.85 -3.78 -9.05
CA LYS A 194 6.93 -2.32 -9.21
C LYS A 194 8.01 -1.95 -10.22
N LEU A 195 7.62 -1.17 -11.22
CA LEU A 195 8.51 -0.74 -12.31
C LEU A 195 9.21 0.59 -11.95
N PRO A 196 10.40 0.87 -12.51
CA PRO A 196 11.08 2.15 -12.29
C PRO A 196 10.19 3.36 -12.58
N LEU A 197 10.21 4.36 -11.69
CA LEU A 197 9.36 5.55 -11.80
C LEU A 197 9.77 6.49 -12.95
N GLY A 198 11.03 6.43 -13.38
CA GLY A 198 11.54 7.31 -14.44
C GLY A 198 11.70 8.75 -13.97
N LEU A 199 11.21 9.72 -14.76
CA LEU A 199 11.23 11.14 -14.40
C LEU A 199 9.90 11.54 -13.76
N VAL A 200 9.94 12.10 -12.55
CA VAL A 200 8.73 12.37 -11.76
C VAL A 200 8.59 13.85 -11.37
N GLY A 201 7.33 14.32 -11.37
CA GLY A 201 6.93 15.65 -10.91
C GLY A 201 7.32 16.78 -11.86
N ASN A 202 6.79 17.98 -11.59
CA ASN A 202 7.04 19.17 -12.43
C ASN A 202 8.53 19.57 -12.51
N MET A 203 9.32 19.17 -11.51
CA MET A 203 10.77 19.40 -11.47
C MET A 203 11.58 18.38 -12.28
N GLY A 204 10.95 17.29 -12.76
CA GLY A 204 11.62 16.23 -13.52
C GLY A 204 12.71 15.54 -12.71
N ALA A 205 12.42 15.18 -11.45
CA ALA A 205 13.35 14.47 -10.58
C ALA A 205 13.67 13.10 -11.18
N ASP A 206 14.94 12.71 -11.14
CA ASP A 206 15.40 11.43 -11.69
C ASP A 206 15.22 10.31 -10.66
N LEU A 207 14.20 9.48 -10.87
CA LEU A 207 13.86 8.32 -10.05
C LEU A 207 13.95 7.02 -10.89
N ARG A 208 14.84 6.97 -11.89
CA ARG A 208 15.10 5.74 -12.66
C ARG A 208 15.65 4.59 -11.82
N THR A 209 16.26 4.88 -10.67
CA THR A 209 16.77 3.91 -9.69
C THR A 209 15.77 3.66 -8.55
N SER A 210 14.48 3.93 -8.75
CA SER A 210 13.46 3.76 -7.69
C SER A 210 13.34 2.32 -7.20
N VAL A 211 13.64 1.32 -8.04
CA VAL A 211 13.66 -0.10 -7.64
C VAL A 211 14.74 -0.34 -6.58
N GLU A 212 15.96 0.11 -6.84
CA GLU A 212 17.09 -0.05 -5.92
C GLU A 212 16.94 0.78 -4.66
N ASN A 213 16.40 2.00 -4.79
CA ASN A 213 16.11 2.88 -3.67
C ASN A 213 15.10 2.24 -2.72
N GLU A 214 13.96 1.78 -3.23
CA GLU A 214 12.94 1.14 -2.40
C GLU A 214 13.48 -0.16 -1.79
N TRP A 215 14.15 -1.02 -2.58
CA TRP A 215 14.77 -2.23 -2.05
C TRP A 215 15.71 -1.91 -0.88
N LEU A 216 16.62 -0.95 -1.04
CA LEU A 216 17.58 -0.58 0.01
C LEU A 216 16.87 -0.05 1.26
N CYS A 217 15.84 0.79 1.10
CA CYS A 217 15.03 1.26 2.23
C CYS A 217 14.38 0.10 2.99
N MET A 218 13.83 -0.88 2.27
CA MET A 218 13.21 -2.06 2.87
C MET A 218 14.24 -2.94 3.59
N GLN A 219 15.42 -3.17 3.01
CA GLN A 219 16.50 -3.93 3.66
C GLN A 219 17.02 -3.25 4.92
N LEU A 220 17.15 -1.92 4.92
CA LEU A 220 17.59 -1.15 6.09
C LEU A 220 16.55 -1.15 7.21
N LEU A 221 15.26 -1.15 6.88
CA LEU A 221 14.18 -1.28 7.87
C LEU A 221 14.17 -2.69 8.49
N ASP A 222 14.29 -3.72 7.67
CA ASP A 222 14.37 -5.12 8.10
C ASP A 222 15.56 -5.37 9.03
N GLU A 223 16.75 -4.88 8.65
CA GLU A 223 17.97 -4.96 9.49
C GLU A 223 17.83 -4.21 10.82
N LEU A 224 16.89 -3.25 10.90
CA LEU A 224 16.55 -2.54 12.13
C LEU A 224 15.37 -3.17 12.87
N ASP A 225 15.07 -4.46 12.63
CA ASP A 225 13.98 -5.22 13.25
C ASP A 225 12.61 -4.53 13.13
N ILE A 226 12.36 -3.83 12.02
CA ILE A 226 11.04 -3.28 11.70
C ILE A 226 10.37 -4.24 10.72
N PRO A 227 9.21 -4.83 11.05
CA PRO A 227 8.52 -5.74 10.15
C PRO A 227 8.20 -5.05 8.82
N VAL A 228 8.73 -5.58 7.72
CA VAL A 228 8.51 -5.08 6.36
C VAL A 228 7.98 -6.15 5.43
N ALA A 229 7.34 -5.74 4.33
CA ALA A 229 7.03 -6.64 3.24
C ALA A 229 8.33 -7.16 2.60
N ALA A 230 8.48 -8.48 2.49
CA ALA A 230 9.66 -9.07 1.87
C ALA A 230 9.77 -8.62 0.41
N SER A 231 10.99 -8.26 -0.02
CA SER A 231 11.21 -7.76 -1.38
C SER A 231 12.55 -8.18 -1.95
N GLU A 232 12.58 -8.38 -3.27
CA GLU A 232 13.79 -8.68 -4.03
C GLU A 232 13.82 -7.89 -5.35
N ILE A 233 15.02 -7.67 -5.89
CA ILE A 233 15.18 -7.08 -7.23
C ILE A 233 15.15 -8.22 -8.24
N GLY A 234 14.12 -8.25 -9.09
CA GLY A 234 13.99 -9.19 -10.19
C GLY A 234 14.46 -8.59 -11.51
N VAL A 235 15.14 -9.40 -12.33
CA VAL A 235 15.55 -9.05 -13.70
C VAL A 235 14.93 -10.06 -14.66
N PHE A 236 14.14 -9.57 -15.61
CA PHE A 236 13.39 -10.35 -16.60
C PHE A 236 13.73 -9.81 -17.98
N GLY A 237 14.63 -10.50 -18.69
CA GLY A 237 15.25 -9.96 -19.90
C GLY A 237 15.95 -8.63 -19.63
N ASN A 238 15.51 -7.55 -20.29
CA ASN A 238 16.03 -6.19 -20.10
C ASN A 238 15.23 -5.37 -19.07
N GLN A 239 14.15 -5.93 -18.52
CA GLN A 239 13.33 -5.24 -17.53
C GLN A 239 13.75 -5.60 -16.11
N LYS A 240 13.80 -4.59 -15.26
CA LYS A 240 14.04 -4.72 -13.83
C LYS A 240 12.80 -4.28 -13.08
N ALA A 241 12.43 -5.03 -12.05
CA ALA A 241 11.30 -4.70 -11.18
C ALA A 241 11.66 -4.98 -9.72
N LEU A 242 11.06 -4.21 -8.82
CA LEU A 242 11.00 -4.61 -7.42
C LEU A 242 9.87 -5.64 -7.27
N VAL A 243 10.21 -6.84 -6.83
CA VAL A 243 9.27 -7.93 -6.56
C VAL A 243 8.99 -7.93 -5.07
N VAL A 244 7.76 -7.60 -4.68
CA VAL A 244 7.33 -7.48 -3.27
C VAL A 244 6.33 -8.58 -2.96
N GLU A 245 6.63 -9.41 -1.97
CA GLU A 245 5.71 -10.44 -1.49
C GLU A 245 4.48 -9.81 -0.83
N ARG A 246 3.30 -10.28 -1.23
CA ARG A 246 2.02 -9.81 -0.70
C ARG A 246 1.76 -10.41 0.67
N PHE A 247 1.92 -9.62 1.71
CA PHE A 247 1.57 -10.00 3.08
C PHE A 247 0.04 -10.14 3.31
N ASP A 248 -0.80 -9.73 2.36
CA ASP A 248 -2.25 -9.99 2.35
C ASP A 248 -2.64 -11.30 1.66
N ARG A 249 -1.66 -12.19 1.45
CA ARG A 249 -1.83 -13.52 0.87
C ARG A 249 -1.12 -14.53 1.78
N ARG A 250 -1.72 -15.70 1.96
CA ARG A 250 -1.11 -16.78 2.75
C ARG A 250 -1.48 -18.13 2.15
N LEU A 251 -0.49 -19.00 1.96
CA LEU A 251 -0.75 -20.39 1.58
C LEU A 251 -1.38 -21.11 2.78
N ALA A 252 -2.57 -21.68 2.59
CA ALA A 252 -3.23 -22.51 3.57
C ALA A 252 -2.54 -23.87 3.68
N ASP A 253 -2.71 -24.56 4.81
CA ASP A 253 -2.12 -25.88 5.04
C ASP A 253 -2.65 -26.91 4.02
N GLU A 254 -3.87 -26.70 3.52
CA GLU A 254 -4.51 -27.51 2.50
C GLU A 254 -4.03 -27.20 1.06
N GLY A 255 -3.07 -26.29 0.90
CA GLY A 255 -2.37 -26.05 -0.39
C GLY A 255 -3.03 -25.05 -1.34
N TYR A 256 -3.98 -24.24 -0.86
CA TYR A 256 -4.58 -23.14 -1.63
C TYR A 256 -4.26 -21.77 -1.03
N TRP A 257 -4.41 -20.70 -1.82
CA TRP A 257 -4.09 -19.35 -1.35
C TRP A 257 -5.28 -18.66 -0.70
N LEU A 258 -5.12 -18.29 0.57
CA LEU A 258 -6.02 -17.42 1.31
C LEU A 258 -5.68 -15.96 1.06
N ARG A 259 -6.71 -15.13 0.89
CA ARG A 259 -6.57 -13.67 0.95
C ARG A 259 -6.86 -13.19 2.36
N LEU A 260 -6.00 -12.33 2.89
CA LEU A 260 -6.14 -11.77 4.23
C LEU A 260 -6.80 -10.39 4.12
N PRO A 261 -7.93 -10.13 4.82
CA PRO A 261 -8.55 -8.81 4.83
C PRO A 261 -7.57 -7.76 5.37
N GLN A 262 -7.38 -6.68 4.62
CA GLN A 262 -6.58 -5.54 5.04
C GLN A 262 -7.22 -4.24 4.54
N GLU A 263 -6.88 -3.13 5.18
CA GLU A 263 -7.22 -1.78 4.71
C GLU A 263 -6.17 -0.76 5.14
N ASP A 264 -6.01 0.30 4.33
CA ASP A 264 -5.08 1.39 4.61
C ASP A 264 -5.70 2.46 5.54
N PHE A 265 -4.88 3.35 6.12
CA PHE A 265 -5.44 4.34 7.05
C PHE A 265 -6.34 5.40 6.40
N CYS A 266 -6.30 5.62 5.08
CA CYS A 266 -7.35 6.43 4.44
C CYS A 266 -8.70 5.70 4.52
N GLN A 267 -8.72 4.39 4.25
CA GLN A 267 -9.92 3.56 4.39
C GLN A 267 -10.40 3.45 5.83
N VAL A 268 -9.50 3.26 6.81
CA VAL A 268 -9.85 3.22 8.24
C VAL A 268 -10.64 4.45 8.67
N PHE A 269 -10.24 5.64 8.19
CA PHE A 269 -10.88 6.91 8.52
C PHE A 269 -11.95 7.35 7.49
N GLY A 270 -12.29 6.52 6.50
CA GLY A 270 -13.27 6.84 5.46
C GLY A 270 -12.89 8.08 4.63
N ARG A 271 -11.59 8.32 4.42
CA ARG A 271 -11.04 9.47 3.68
C ARG A 271 -10.81 9.14 2.21
N HIS A 272 -11.01 10.12 1.34
CA HIS A 272 -10.71 10.00 -0.08
C HIS A 272 -9.20 9.82 -0.30
N SER A 273 -8.82 9.12 -1.36
CA SER A 273 -7.43 8.80 -1.72
C SER A 273 -6.55 10.06 -1.89
N GLU A 274 -7.12 11.15 -2.41
CA GLU A 274 -6.45 12.46 -2.54
C GLU A 274 -6.04 13.08 -1.20
N MET A 275 -6.72 12.73 -0.11
CA MET A 275 -6.41 13.22 1.25
C MET A 275 -5.43 12.29 1.97
N LYS A 276 -4.47 11.69 1.27
CA LYS A 276 -3.50 10.78 1.90
C LYS A 276 -2.43 11.49 2.73
N TYR A 277 -2.09 12.73 2.39
CA TYR A 277 -1.11 13.54 3.11
C TYR A 277 -1.78 14.32 4.24
N GLN A 278 -1.11 14.40 5.40
CA GLN A 278 -1.67 15.10 6.58
C GLN A 278 -1.95 16.59 6.30
N LYS A 279 -1.06 17.25 5.55
CA LYS A 279 -1.20 18.67 5.20
C LYS A 279 -2.46 18.96 4.36
N ASP A 280 -2.95 17.95 3.64
CA ASP A 280 -4.11 18.03 2.74
C ASP A 280 -5.39 17.50 3.42
N GLY A 281 -5.37 17.34 4.75
CA GLY A 281 -6.51 16.86 5.55
C GLY A 281 -6.53 15.36 5.82
N GLY A 282 -5.44 14.67 5.47
CA GLY A 282 -5.28 13.24 5.72
C GLY A 282 -4.95 12.85 7.16
N PRO A 283 -5.05 11.55 7.49
CA PRO A 283 -4.71 11.05 8.82
C PRO A 283 -3.25 11.32 9.20
N GLY A 284 -3.04 11.89 10.38
CA GLY A 284 -1.70 12.08 10.96
C GLY A 284 -1.32 10.99 11.97
N MET A 285 -0.09 11.06 12.48
CA MET A 285 0.43 10.11 13.48
C MET A 285 -0.46 9.94 14.72
N LEU A 286 -1.12 11.01 15.17
CA LEU A 286 -1.98 10.96 16.37
C LEU A 286 -3.23 10.11 16.12
N GLU A 287 -3.90 10.31 14.99
CA GLU A 287 -5.10 9.56 14.61
C GLU A 287 -4.73 8.08 14.41
N ILE A 288 -3.65 7.80 13.67
CA ILE A 288 -3.15 6.43 13.47
C ILE A 288 -2.83 5.77 14.81
N ALA A 289 -2.12 6.44 15.71
CA ALA A 289 -1.79 5.88 17.02
C ALA A 289 -3.03 5.65 17.92
N GLN A 290 -4.12 6.40 17.75
CA GLN A 290 -5.38 6.14 18.46
C GLN A 290 -6.02 4.83 18.03
N ILE A 291 -5.95 4.49 16.73
CA ILE A 291 -6.38 3.18 16.24
C ILE A 291 -5.45 2.09 16.78
N LEU A 292 -4.13 2.25 16.63
CA LEU A 292 -3.16 1.23 17.05
C LEU A 292 -3.16 0.96 18.56
N GLN A 293 -3.57 1.92 19.40
CA GLN A 293 -3.77 1.69 20.84
C GLN A 293 -4.88 0.66 21.16
N ASN A 294 -5.77 0.40 20.22
CA ASN A 294 -6.88 -0.53 20.33
C ASN A 294 -6.69 -1.78 19.45
N SER A 295 -5.49 -1.99 18.88
CA SER A 295 -5.19 -3.21 18.13
C SER A 295 -5.03 -4.41 19.06
N LEU A 296 -4.93 -5.61 18.48
CA LEU A 296 -4.65 -6.85 19.21
C LEU A 296 -3.31 -6.82 19.95
N THR A 297 -2.33 -6.11 19.38
CA THR A 297 -0.94 -6.03 19.86
C THR A 297 -0.52 -4.56 19.95
N PRO A 298 -1.16 -3.75 20.81
CA PRO A 298 -1.01 -2.30 20.78
C PRO A 298 0.40 -1.86 21.15
N ALA A 299 1.08 -2.64 22.00
CA ALA A 299 2.47 -2.40 22.34
C ALA A 299 3.38 -2.53 21.10
N ASP A 300 3.29 -3.64 20.39
CA ASP A 300 4.15 -3.96 19.25
C ASP A 300 3.83 -3.09 18.04
N ASP A 301 2.54 -2.82 17.79
CA ASP A 301 2.08 -2.00 16.68
C ASP A 301 2.54 -0.54 16.83
N LEU A 302 2.42 0.03 18.05
CA LEU A 302 2.94 1.37 18.31
C LEU A 302 4.47 1.41 18.23
N THR A 303 5.17 0.38 18.71
CA THR A 303 6.63 0.30 18.59
C THR A 303 7.06 0.26 17.13
N THR A 304 6.43 -0.58 16.32
CA THR A 304 6.68 -0.69 14.88
C THR A 304 6.41 0.64 14.17
N PHE A 305 5.25 1.26 14.42
CA PHE A 305 4.88 2.54 13.82
C PHE A 305 5.86 3.66 14.17
N PHE A 306 6.22 3.81 15.45
CA PHE A 306 7.15 4.86 15.88
C PHE A 306 8.59 4.62 15.39
N ARG A 307 9.07 3.37 15.40
CA ARG A 307 10.38 3.03 14.81
C ARG A 307 10.40 3.39 13.33
N ALA A 308 9.39 2.97 12.57
CA ALA A 308 9.26 3.30 11.15
C ALA A 308 9.28 4.81 10.90
N GLN A 309 8.47 5.60 11.63
CA GLN A 309 8.43 7.07 11.47
C GLN A 309 9.76 7.75 11.80
N ILE A 310 10.48 7.27 12.82
CA ILE A 310 11.82 7.78 13.16
C ILE A 310 12.79 7.45 12.01
N VAL A 311 12.79 6.23 11.51
CA VAL A 311 13.68 5.81 10.42
C VAL A 311 13.32 6.52 9.11
N PHE A 312 12.04 6.76 8.80
CA PHE A 312 11.61 7.59 7.68
C PHE A 312 12.19 9.01 7.76
N THR A 313 12.31 9.55 8.98
CA THR A 313 12.94 10.85 9.20
C THR A 313 14.44 10.81 8.88
N LEU A 314 15.15 9.71 9.22
CA LEU A 314 16.57 9.54 8.87
C LEU A 314 16.78 9.32 7.37
N MET A 315 15.94 8.50 6.74
CA MET A 315 15.99 8.16 5.32
C MET A 315 15.47 9.28 4.42
N ALA A 316 14.97 10.38 4.97
CA ALA A 316 14.24 11.39 4.20
C ALA A 316 13.11 10.77 3.33
N ALA A 317 12.34 9.83 3.89
CA ALA A 317 11.22 9.21 3.21
C ALA A 317 10.02 10.18 3.19
N THR A 318 9.93 10.98 2.12
CA THR A 318 8.95 12.07 1.99
C THR A 318 7.52 11.59 1.78
N ASP A 319 7.35 10.34 1.33
CA ASP A 319 6.06 9.80 0.88
C ASP A 319 5.42 8.80 1.86
N GLY A 320 5.88 8.75 3.12
CA GLY A 320 5.31 7.91 4.18
C GLY A 320 3.93 8.39 4.67
N HIS A 321 2.94 8.45 3.77
CA HIS A 321 1.60 8.98 4.00
C HIS A 321 0.61 7.91 4.50
N ALA A 322 -0.65 8.29 4.79
CA ALA A 322 -1.61 7.40 5.45
C ALA A 322 -1.90 6.09 4.68
N LYS A 323 -1.81 6.10 3.35
CA LYS A 323 -1.99 4.87 2.53
C LYS A 323 -0.81 3.88 2.59
N ASN A 324 0.33 4.25 3.18
CA ASN A 324 1.53 3.40 3.30
C ASN A 324 1.58 2.68 4.66
N PHE A 325 0.49 2.78 5.43
CA PHE A 325 0.26 2.03 6.64
C PHE A 325 -1.11 1.36 6.51
N SER A 326 -1.16 0.06 6.76
CA SER A 326 -2.40 -0.72 6.71
C SER A 326 -2.57 -1.55 7.97
N ILE A 327 -3.80 -1.98 8.25
CA ILE A 327 -4.14 -2.95 9.28
C ILE A 327 -4.72 -4.21 8.65
N PHE A 328 -4.45 -5.37 9.24
CA PHE A 328 -5.22 -6.59 8.97
C PHE A 328 -6.54 -6.52 9.73
N LEU A 329 -7.63 -6.92 9.08
CA LEU A 329 -8.94 -7.12 9.72
C LEU A 329 -9.13 -8.60 10.07
N ARG A 330 -9.19 -8.90 11.36
CA ARG A 330 -9.38 -10.24 11.91
C ARG A 330 -10.88 -10.52 12.12
N ALA A 331 -11.21 -11.79 12.39
CA ALA A 331 -12.57 -12.16 12.74
C ALA A 331 -13.00 -11.40 14.01
N GLY A 332 -14.29 -11.12 14.14
CA GLY A 332 -14.83 -10.40 15.31
C GLY A 332 -14.59 -8.89 15.29
N GLY A 333 -13.87 -8.36 14.30
CA GLY A 333 -13.58 -6.92 14.20
C GLY A 333 -12.27 -6.50 14.87
N ASP A 334 -11.51 -7.46 15.39
CA ASP A 334 -10.13 -7.23 15.84
C ASP A 334 -9.23 -6.82 14.67
N TYR A 335 -8.15 -6.11 14.97
CA TYR A 335 -7.19 -5.66 13.96
C TYR A 335 -5.78 -5.52 14.51
N GLN A 336 -4.80 -5.49 13.62
CA GLN A 336 -3.38 -5.33 13.93
C GLN A 336 -2.65 -4.67 12.76
N LEU A 337 -1.57 -3.96 13.04
CA LEU A 337 -0.73 -3.34 12.01
C LEU A 337 -0.16 -4.40 11.05
N THR A 338 -0.12 -4.06 9.77
CA THR A 338 0.56 -4.86 8.73
C THR A 338 2.06 -4.54 8.71
N PRO A 339 2.90 -5.38 8.07
CA PRO A 339 4.28 -5.00 7.80
C PRO A 339 4.36 -3.66 7.03
N ILE A 340 5.44 -2.90 7.22
CA ILE A 340 5.69 -1.65 6.48
C ILE A 340 5.98 -1.98 5.01
N TYR A 341 5.53 -1.12 4.09
CA TYR A 341 5.73 -1.28 2.65
C TYR A 341 5.86 0.09 1.97
N ASP A 342 6.35 0.09 0.74
CA ASP A 342 6.36 1.27 -0.14
C ASP A 342 7.14 2.45 0.47
N VAL A 343 8.42 2.22 0.77
CA VAL A 343 9.30 3.21 1.39
C VAL A 343 10.37 3.63 0.40
N LEU A 344 10.35 4.91 0.03
CA LEU A 344 11.33 5.48 -0.89
C LEU A 344 12.04 6.67 -0.23
N SER A 345 13.37 6.69 -0.29
CA SER A 345 14.18 7.81 0.17
C SER A 345 14.23 8.93 -0.87
N ALA A 346 14.10 10.19 -0.42
CA ALA A 346 14.37 11.35 -1.26
C ALA A 346 15.86 11.75 -1.30
N TRP A 347 16.74 11.13 -0.49
CA TRP A 347 18.16 11.51 -0.45
C TRP A 347 18.85 11.53 -1.82
N PRO A 348 18.65 10.55 -2.72
CA PRO A 348 19.28 10.57 -4.06
C PRO A 348 18.90 11.78 -4.91
N ILE A 349 17.77 12.43 -4.63
CA ILE A 349 17.31 13.63 -5.34
C ILE A 349 17.45 14.91 -4.51
N ILE A 350 17.94 14.84 -3.27
CA ILE A 350 18.15 16.02 -2.43
C ILE A 350 19.48 16.68 -2.78
N GLY A 351 19.45 17.97 -3.10
CA GLY A 351 20.64 18.72 -3.50
C GLY A 351 20.33 20.16 -3.91
N SER A 352 21.28 20.80 -4.59
CA SER A 352 21.19 22.21 -5.02
C SER A 352 21.02 22.40 -6.53
N GLY A 353 20.96 21.31 -7.31
CA GLY A 353 20.78 21.33 -8.76
C GLY A 353 19.36 21.64 -9.22
N ALA A 354 19.21 21.96 -10.52
CA ALA A 354 17.93 22.40 -11.11
C ALA A 354 16.81 21.34 -11.08
N ARG A 355 17.15 20.05 -11.02
CA ARG A 355 16.21 18.91 -10.91
C ARG A 355 16.28 18.22 -9.54
N GLN A 356 16.81 18.91 -8.54
CA GLN A 356 17.00 18.38 -7.19
C GLN A 356 16.09 19.10 -6.18
N LEU A 357 15.72 18.38 -5.13
CA LEU A 357 14.94 18.88 -4.02
C LEU A 357 15.87 19.55 -3.00
N ALA A 358 15.71 20.84 -2.77
CA ALA A 358 16.46 21.52 -1.73
C ALA A 358 16.14 20.91 -0.35
N PHE A 359 17.15 20.52 0.42
CA PHE A 359 16.98 19.91 1.75
C PHE A 359 16.11 20.76 2.69
N GLN A 360 16.17 22.09 2.57
CA GLN A 360 15.37 23.03 3.37
C GLN A 360 13.87 22.98 3.05
N LYS A 361 13.49 22.41 1.91
CA LYS A 361 12.11 22.25 1.44
C LYS A 361 11.62 20.80 1.54
N ALA A 362 12.50 19.85 1.83
CA ALA A 362 12.13 18.45 1.98
C ALA A 362 11.29 18.26 3.25
N GLU A 363 10.14 17.59 3.12
CA GLU A 363 9.09 17.46 4.13
C GLU A 363 8.61 16.02 4.25
N LEU A 364 8.28 15.59 5.47
CA LEU A 364 7.57 14.35 5.73
C LEU A 364 6.08 14.47 5.34
N ALA A 365 5.46 13.35 4.99
CA ALA A 365 4.02 13.28 4.79
C ALA A 365 3.21 13.42 6.09
N MET A 366 3.78 13.02 7.23
CA MET A 366 3.20 13.19 8.56
C MET A 366 4.16 13.99 9.45
N ALA A 367 3.62 14.96 10.18
CA ALA A 367 4.42 15.86 11.00
C ALA A 367 4.70 15.34 12.41
N TRP A 368 5.87 15.73 12.92
CA TRP A 368 6.18 15.69 14.34
C TRP A 368 5.63 16.93 15.04
N LYS A 369 5.10 16.76 16.25
CA LYS A 369 4.51 17.80 17.09
C LYS A 369 5.38 18.16 18.30
N GLY A 370 5.63 19.45 18.46
CA GLY A 370 6.16 20.09 19.67
C GLY A 370 5.15 21.08 20.23
N LYS A 371 5.59 22.35 20.40
CA LYS A 371 4.68 23.51 20.56
C LYS A 371 3.94 23.81 19.24
N SER A 372 4.63 23.61 18.12
CA SER A 372 4.13 23.72 16.75
C SER A 372 4.25 22.39 16.00
N THR A 373 3.68 22.33 14.80
CA THR A 373 3.74 21.19 13.88
C THR A 373 4.94 21.34 12.94
N HIS A 374 5.74 20.29 12.77
CA HIS A 374 6.96 20.29 11.96
C HIS A 374 6.95 19.17 10.92
N TYR A 375 6.97 19.55 9.64
CA TYR A 375 7.08 18.63 8.50
C TYR A 375 8.52 18.57 7.96
N LYS A 376 9.24 19.69 7.97
CA LYS A 376 10.56 19.81 7.33
C LYS A 376 11.64 19.07 8.10
N PHE A 377 12.43 18.25 7.41
CA PHE A 377 13.50 17.46 8.05
C PHE A 377 14.47 18.31 8.87
N ARG A 378 14.83 19.51 8.39
CA ARG A 378 15.76 20.38 9.10
C ARG A 378 15.24 20.82 10.48
N GLU A 379 13.92 20.96 10.61
CA GLU A 379 13.25 21.50 11.81
C GLU A 379 12.97 20.43 12.87
N ILE A 380 13.03 19.16 12.50
CA ILE A 380 12.77 18.05 13.43
C ILE A 380 13.98 17.90 14.37
N GLU A 381 13.70 17.71 15.66
CA GLU A 381 14.68 17.61 16.73
C GLU A 381 14.20 16.59 17.77
N TYR A 382 15.09 16.14 18.65
CA TYR A 382 14.81 15.21 19.75
C TYR A 382 13.46 15.47 20.45
N ARG A 383 13.22 16.72 20.85
CA ARG A 383 12.00 17.13 21.56
C ARG A 383 10.71 16.90 20.77
N HIS A 384 10.76 16.92 19.44
CA HIS A 384 9.59 16.70 18.58
C HIS A 384 9.22 15.21 18.52
N PHE A 385 10.21 14.31 18.53
CA PHE A 385 9.98 12.87 18.68
C PHE A 385 9.29 12.56 20.02
N VAL A 386 9.87 13.04 21.12
CA VAL A 386 9.32 12.84 22.48
C VAL A 386 7.93 13.47 22.63
N GLY A 387 7.76 14.70 22.14
CA GLY A 387 6.48 15.43 22.23
C GLY A 387 5.35 14.74 21.48
N THR A 388 5.64 14.19 20.29
CA THR A 388 4.66 13.44 19.50
C THR A 388 4.33 12.11 20.15
N ALA A 389 5.33 11.34 20.55
CA ALA A 389 5.15 10.03 21.16
C ALA A 389 4.29 10.10 22.43
N ARG A 390 4.51 11.11 23.29
CA ARG A 390 3.68 11.33 24.49
C ARG A 390 2.21 11.57 24.15
N ARG A 391 1.91 12.34 23.11
CA ARG A 391 0.53 12.59 22.66
C ARG A 391 -0.14 11.34 22.09
N CYS A 392 0.66 10.40 21.60
CA CYS A 392 0.21 9.18 20.92
C CYS A 392 0.21 7.93 21.82
N GLY A 393 0.36 8.09 23.14
CA GLY A 393 0.42 6.94 24.05
C GLY A 393 1.72 6.12 23.99
N TYR A 394 2.78 6.65 23.38
CA TYR A 394 4.10 6.00 23.25
C TYR A 394 5.21 6.71 24.05
N GLY A 395 4.81 7.56 25.00
CA GLY A 395 5.73 8.44 25.75
C GLY A 395 6.77 7.72 26.60
N ASP A 396 6.43 6.58 27.19
CA ASP A 396 7.32 5.89 28.14
C ASP A 396 8.43 5.09 27.45
N ARG A 397 8.25 4.77 26.16
CA ARG A 397 9.16 3.93 25.36
C ARG A 397 10.02 4.72 24.38
N ILE A 398 9.66 5.98 24.10
CA ILE A 398 10.29 6.77 23.04
C ILE A 398 11.78 7.02 23.26
N GLU A 399 12.22 7.35 24.49
CA GLU A 399 13.63 7.66 24.72
C GLU A 399 14.52 6.43 24.54
N ALA A 400 14.06 5.26 25.01
CA ALA A 400 14.74 3.98 24.77
C ALA A 400 14.76 3.63 23.28
N THR A 401 13.66 3.86 22.56
CA THR A 401 13.58 3.64 21.10
C THR A 401 14.58 4.52 20.34
N LEU A 402 14.65 5.81 20.68
CA LEU A 402 15.59 6.75 20.07
C LEU A 402 17.06 6.35 20.33
N ALA A 403 17.38 6.00 21.58
CA ALA A 403 18.73 5.56 21.95
C ALA A 403 19.14 4.27 21.24
N HIS A 404 18.22 3.29 21.17
CA HIS A 404 18.46 2.04 20.45
C HIS A 404 18.71 2.28 18.96
N LEU A 405 17.84 3.04 18.28
CA LEU A 405 18.01 3.34 16.85
C LEU A 405 19.30 4.14 16.59
N ALA A 406 19.66 5.08 17.46
CA ALA A 406 20.91 5.83 17.35
C ALA A 406 22.16 4.92 17.38
N GLN A 407 22.10 3.80 18.12
CA GLN A 407 23.18 2.81 18.19
C GLN A 407 23.12 1.79 17.05
N ALA A 408 21.93 1.35 16.65
CA ALA A 408 21.74 0.27 15.67
C ALA A 408 21.95 0.72 14.22
N VAL A 409 21.60 1.96 13.86
CA VAL A 409 21.64 2.45 12.47
C VAL A 409 23.02 2.30 11.79
N PRO A 410 24.15 2.67 12.41
CA PRO A 410 25.46 2.48 11.78
C PRO A 410 25.74 1.01 11.46
N GLY A 411 25.47 0.10 12.39
CA GLY A 411 25.66 -1.34 12.19
C GLY A 411 24.74 -1.91 11.12
N ALA A 412 23.49 -1.44 11.05
CA ALA A 412 22.55 -1.84 10.01
C ALA A 412 22.99 -1.38 8.61
N ILE A 413 23.53 -0.17 8.50
CA ILE A 413 24.13 0.34 7.25
C ILE A 413 25.28 -0.57 6.81
N ASP A 414 26.21 -0.90 7.71
CA ASP A 414 27.36 -1.76 7.39
C ASP A 414 26.92 -3.17 6.99
N ALA A 415 25.95 -3.75 7.70
CA ALA A 415 25.41 -5.09 7.43
C ALA A 415 24.72 -5.17 6.06
N VAL A 416 23.87 -4.18 5.73
CA VAL A 416 23.22 -4.10 4.41
C VAL A 416 24.24 -3.81 3.30
N GLY A 417 25.20 -2.92 3.55
CA GLY A 417 26.31 -2.62 2.64
C GLY A 417 27.12 -3.85 2.23
N ALA A 418 27.35 -4.77 3.17
CA ALA A 418 28.09 -6.01 2.93
C ALA A 418 27.33 -7.02 2.04
N ARG A 419 26.01 -6.89 1.90
CA ARG A 419 25.14 -7.81 1.15
C ARG A 419 24.43 -7.17 -0.04
N LEU A 420 24.92 -6.03 -0.52
CA LEU A 420 24.39 -5.39 -1.74
C LEU A 420 24.52 -6.32 -2.96
N PRO A 421 23.51 -6.38 -3.84
CA PRO A 421 23.61 -7.09 -5.11
C PRO A 421 24.76 -6.60 -5.98
N ALA A 422 25.31 -7.48 -6.80
CA ALA A 422 26.29 -7.10 -7.80
C ALA A 422 25.72 -6.03 -8.74
N GLY A 423 26.45 -4.95 -8.97
CA GLY A 423 26.02 -3.86 -9.84
C GLY A 423 25.01 -2.89 -9.21
N PHE A 424 24.78 -2.97 -7.89
CA PHE A 424 23.94 -2.00 -7.18
C PHE A 424 24.46 -0.55 -7.36
N PRO A 425 23.61 0.45 -7.64
CA PRO A 425 24.04 1.83 -7.83
C PRO A 425 24.67 2.42 -6.57
N ALA A 426 25.98 2.65 -6.62
CA ALA A 426 26.75 3.17 -5.47
C ALA A 426 26.27 4.56 -5.02
N ASP A 427 25.81 5.39 -5.95
CA ASP A 427 25.26 6.72 -5.68
C ASP A 427 23.98 6.64 -4.84
N VAL A 428 23.10 5.67 -5.10
CA VAL A 428 21.87 5.45 -4.31
C VAL A 428 22.25 5.03 -2.89
N TYR A 429 23.13 4.05 -2.74
CA TYR A 429 23.57 3.58 -1.43
C TYR A 429 24.23 4.69 -0.60
N THR A 430 25.21 5.37 -1.18
CA THR A 430 25.95 6.45 -0.51
C THR A 430 25.03 7.61 -0.14
N SER A 431 24.17 8.06 -1.06
CA SER A 431 23.27 9.19 -0.79
C SER A 431 22.31 8.91 0.38
N ILE A 432 21.72 7.72 0.41
CA ILE A 432 20.77 7.32 1.47
C ILE A 432 21.50 7.16 2.81
N THR A 433 22.61 6.43 2.84
CA THR A 433 23.31 6.10 4.08
C THR A 433 24.02 7.31 4.70
N GLU A 434 24.68 8.15 3.90
CA GLU A 434 25.26 9.42 4.37
C GLU A 434 24.15 10.37 4.87
N GLY A 435 23.00 10.39 4.18
CA GLY A 435 21.82 11.14 4.59
C GLY A 435 21.28 10.70 5.95
N MET A 436 21.17 9.39 6.18
CA MET A 436 20.78 8.82 7.48
C MET A 436 21.79 9.19 8.57
N MET A 437 23.08 9.03 8.30
CA MET A 437 24.14 9.37 9.26
C MET A 437 24.16 10.87 9.59
N ARG A 438 23.88 11.73 8.61
CA ARG A 438 23.71 13.18 8.81
C ARG A 438 22.55 13.52 9.75
N MET A 439 21.47 12.75 9.70
CA MET A 439 20.28 12.98 10.52
C MET A 439 20.36 12.32 11.90
N LEU A 440 21.21 11.30 12.06
CA LEU A 440 21.34 10.49 13.28
C LEU A 440 21.53 11.30 14.58
N PRO A 441 22.34 12.40 14.62
CA PRO A 441 22.50 13.20 15.84
C PRO A 441 21.18 13.79 16.36
N LYS A 442 20.15 13.96 15.52
CA LYS A 442 18.83 14.45 15.94
C LYS A 442 18.13 13.50 16.92
N LEU A 443 18.54 12.23 17.00
CA LEU A 443 17.97 11.24 17.92
C LEU A 443 18.55 11.33 19.33
N THR A 444 19.68 12.02 19.54
CA THR A 444 20.38 12.09 20.82
C THR A 444 20.62 13.51 21.32
N GLU A 445 20.71 14.50 20.43
CA GLU A 445 20.95 15.90 20.79
C GLU A 445 19.75 16.55 21.48
N LYS A 446 19.79 16.61 22.81
CA LYS A 446 18.86 17.39 23.63
C LYS A 446 19.23 18.88 23.59
N LYS A 447 18.95 19.56 22.48
CA LYS A 447 19.12 21.02 22.39
C LYS A 447 18.20 21.72 23.40
N ALA A 448 18.75 22.64 24.19
CA ALA A 448 17.97 23.48 25.08
C ALA A 448 16.95 24.29 24.26
N ALA A 449 15.72 24.40 24.77
CA ALA A 449 14.71 25.23 24.15
C ALA A 449 15.13 26.70 24.26
N THR A 450 15.45 27.33 23.13
CA THR A 450 15.49 28.81 23.02
C THR A 450 14.08 29.39 22.97
#